data_AF-A0A9D1VAT3-F1
#
_entry.id   AF-A0A9D1VAT3-F1
#
_cell.length_a   1.000
_cell.length_b   1.000
_cell.length_c   1.000
_cell.angle_alpha   90.00
_cell.angle_beta   90.00
_cell.angle_gamma   90.00
#
_symmetry.space_group_name_H-M   'P 1'
#
loop_
_entity.id
_entity.type
_entity.pdbx_description
1 polymer ?
#
loop_
_entity_poly.entity_id
_entity_poly.type
_entity_poly.pdbx_seq_one_letter_code
_entity_poly.pdbx_strand_id
1 'polypeptide(L)'
;MARRRRNNSSGNKNILYVILGAVALVLIVAVLFKSSGSSSGAGPTDSDFRISDYRKGGSRFTNNKYRFEGRVEAVMPQGHDRLVAVTLANNPDGEILPILVPDGAAGDVNLDRGKTYIFNVECRSGRDESGEPIKGIFITREVENKL
;
A
#
# COMPACT_ATOMS: atom_id res chain seq x y z
N MET A 1 22.19 16.86 -75.64
CA MET A 1 21.58 18.15 -75.24
C MET A 1 20.18 17.89 -74.69
N ALA A 2 19.80 18.61 -73.62
CA ALA A 2 18.45 18.77 -73.02
C ALA A 2 17.80 17.52 -72.37
N ARG A 3 17.15 17.55 -71.19
CA ARG A 3 16.75 18.61 -70.25
C ARG A 3 16.52 17.94 -68.88
N ARG A 4 17.17 18.45 -67.81
CA ARG A 4 16.84 18.12 -66.40
C ARG A 4 15.43 18.65 -66.08
N ARG A 5 14.52 17.78 -65.64
CA ARG A 5 13.25 18.20 -65.02
C ARG A 5 13.48 18.42 -63.52
N ARG A 6 13.31 19.66 -63.08
CA ARG A 6 13.15 20.03 -61.67
C ARG A 6 11.71 19.70 -61.26
N ASN A 7 11.53 18.88 -60.23
CA ASN A 7 10.25 18.79 -59.53
C ASN A 7 10.29 19.75 -58.33
N ASN A 8 9.48 20.81 -58.41
CA ASN A 8 9.10 21.63 -57.26
C ASN A 8 8.17 20.81 -56.38
N SER A 9 8.59 20.50 -55.15
CA SER A 9 7.69 20.04 -54.09
C SER A 9 7.22 21.26 -53.31
N SER A 10 5.99 21.69 -53.56
CA SER A 10 5.31 22.74 -52.81
C SER A 10 4.88 22.19 -51.44
N GLY A 11 5.34 22.86 -50.37
CA GLY A 11 5.08 22.46 -49.00
C GLY A 11 3.63 22.58 -48.56
N ASN A 12 3.12 21.52 -47.92
CA ASN A 12 1.88 21.54 -47.16
C ASN A 12 2.19 21.84 -45.68
N LYS A 13 2.15 23.13 -45.32
CA LYS A 13 2.37 23.63 -43.95
C LYS A 13 1.32 23.15 -42.93
N ASN A 14 0.25 22.48 -43.37
CA ASN A 14 -0.84 22.01 -42.51
C ASN A 14 -0.52 20.70 -41.76
N ILE A 15 0.45 19.90 -42.21
CA ILE A 15 0.85 18.66 -41.51
C ILE A 15 1.67 18.95 -40.25
N LEU A 16 2.46 20.04 -40.25
CA LEU A 16 3.30 20.40 -39.10
C LEU A 16 2.46 20.84 -37.89
N TYR A 17 1.36 21.57 -38.11
CA TYR A 17 0.47 22.01 -37.03
C TYR A 17 -0.37 20.87 -36.43
N VAL A 18 -0.75 19.87 -37.23
CA VAL A 18 -1.47 18.68 -36.74
C VAL A 18 -0.57 17.83 -35.83
N ILE A 19 0.72 17.69 -36.18
CA ILE A 19 1.69 16.96 -35.36
C ILE A 19 2.01 17.73 -34.07
N LEU A 20 2.21 19.05 -34.13
CA LEU A 20 2.44 19.87 -32.94
C LEU A 20 1.23 19.88 -31.98
N GLY A 21 0.01 19.94 -32.52
CA GLY A 21 -1.22 19.89 -31.73
C GLY A 21 -1.42 18.56 -31.01
N ALA A 22 -1.11 17.44 -31.68
CA ALA A 22 -1.20 16.11 -31.08
C ALA A 22 -0.17 15.90 -29.95
N VAL A 23 1.06 16.40 -30.12
CA VAL A 23 2.11 16.31 -29.07
C VAL A 23 1.77 17.17 -27.86
N ALA A 24 1.24 18.38 -28.07
CA ALA A 24 0.79 19.25 -26.98
C ALA A 24 -0.37 18.63 -26.19
N LEU A 25 -1.31 17.97 -26.87
CA LEU A 25 -2.46 17.33 -26.22
C LEU A 25 -2.05 16.10 -25.40
N VAL A 26 -1.10 15.30 -25.88
CA VAL A 26 -0.52 14.18 -25.11
C VAL A 26 0.22 14.69 -23.85
N LEU A 27 0.94 15.80 -23.94
CA LEU A 27 1.63 16.40 -22.78
C LEU A 27 0.64 16.95 -21.73
N ILE A 28 -0.47 17.57 -22.16
CA ILE A 28 -1.49 18.09 -21.24
C ILE A 28 -2.20 16.94 -20.51
N VAL A 29 -2.51 15.84 -21.21
CA VAL A 29 -3.07 14.63 -20.58
C VAL A 29 -2.07 14.01 -19.61
N ALA A 30 -0.78 13.91 -19.96
CA ALA A 30 0.24 13.37 -19.06
C ALA A 30 0.46 14.23 -17.79
N VAL A 31 0.26 15.55 -17.87
CA VAL A 31 0.35 16.46 -16.73
C VAL A 31 -0.92 16.42 -15.87
N LEU A 32 -2.10 16.32 -16.48
CA LEU A 32 -3.38 16.22 -15.75
C LEU A 32 -3.61 14.86 -15.08
N PHE A 33 -2.97 13.78 -15.55
CA PHE A 33 -2.94 12.48 -14.87
C PHE A 33 -1.75 12.30 -13.90
N LYS A 34 -0.93 13.34 -13.70
CA LYS A 34 0.17 13.35 -12.71
C LYS A 34 -0.22 13.98 -11.36
N SER A 35 -1.51 14.16 -11.08
CA SER A 35 -2.01 14.56 -9.76
C SER A 35 -2.81 13.43 -9.12
N SER A 36 -2.19 12.77 -8.13
CA SER A 36 -2.75 11.89 -7.07
C SER A 36 -2.00 10.56 -6.88
N GLY A 37 -0.82 10.40 -7.50
CA GLY A 37 0.20 9.49 -6.99
C GLY A 37 0.81 10.05 -5.71
N SER A 38 0.04 10.09 -4.62
CA SER A 38 0.55 10.24 -3.27
C SER A 38 1.74 9.28 -3.14
N SER A 39 2.91 9.84 -2.87
CA SER A 39 4.13 9.12 -2.56
C SER A 39 3.82 8.00 -1.59
N SER A 40 3.68 6.79 -2.12
CA SER A 40 3.85 5.55 -1.41
C SER A 40 5.31 5.52 -0.98
N GLY A 41 5.58 6.21 0.14
CA GLY A 41 6.76 5.96 0.93
C GLY A 41 6.75 4.46 1.17
N ALA A 42 7.72 3.78 0.58
CA ALA A 42 8.00 2.39 0.85
C ALA A 42 8.21 2.30 2.36
N GLY A 43 7.14 1.90 3.07
CA GLY A 43 7.26 1.35 4.40
C GLY A 43 8.19 0.14 4.31
N PRO A 44 8.80 -0.25 5.44
CA PRO A 44 9.74 -1.36 5.48
C PRO A 44 9.13 -2.55 4.74
N THR A 45 9.83 -3.04 3.73
CA THR A 45 9.45 -4.27 3.04
C THR A 45 9.32 -5.37 4.09
N ASP A 46 8.44 -6.34 3.82
CA ASP A 46 8.14 -7.51 4.67
C ASP A 46 9.41 -8.22 5.21
N SER A 47 10.58 -8.00 4.63
CA SER A 47 11.87 -8.51 5.11
C SER A 47 12.40 -7.91 6.42
N ASP A 48 12.04 -6.67 6.77
CA ASP A 48 12.76 -5.91 7.80
C ASP A 48 12.01 -5.84 9.14
N PHE A 49 10.73 -6.26 9.17
CA PHE A 49 9.94 -6.24 10.39
C PHE A 49 10.15 -7.49 11.24
N ARG A 50 10.58 -7.31 12.49
CA ARG A 50 10.67 -8.37 13.51
C ARG A 50 9.75 -8.06 14.69
N ILE A 51 8.96 -9.05 15.12
CA ILE A 51 8.03 -8.91 16.25
C ILE A 51 8.82 -8.61 17.54
N SER A 52 10.00 -9.21 17.69
CA SER A 52 10.85 -9.01 18.85
C SER A 52 11.36 -7.57 18.98
N ASP A 53 11.66 -6.90 17.86
CA ASP A 53 12.06 -5.49 17.85
C ASP A 53 10.86 -4.58 18.16
N TYR A 54 9.69 -4.92 17.64
CA TYR A 54 8.44 -4.25 17.99
C TYR A 54 8.14 -4.36 19.50
N ARG A 55 8.29 -5.53 20.12
CA ARG A 55 8.09 -5.71 21.57
C ARG A 55 9.05 -4.89 22.42
N LYS A 56 10.31 -4.76 21.98
CA LYS A 56 11.35 -3.99 22.68
C LYS A 56 11.20 -2.48 22.51
N GLY A 57 10.50 -2.01 21.47
CA GLY A 57 10.50 -0.60 21.11
C GLY A 57 9.37 -0.15 20.17
N GLY A 58 8.13 -0.59 20.40
CA GLY A 58 6.98 -0.36 19.51
C GLY A 58 6.69 1.11 19.19
N SER A 59 7.12 2.03 20.05
CA SER A 59 7.06 3.48 19.79
C SER A 59 7.85 3.92 18.55
N ARG A 60 8.91 3.20 18.18
CA ARG A 60 9.73 3.48 16.99
C ARG A 60 9.03 3.10 15.68
N PHE A 61 8.00 2.28 15.76
CA PHE A 61 7.25 1.78 14.60
C PHE A 61 5.98 2.62 14.33
N THR A 62 5.63 3.53 15.25
CA THR A 62 4.42 4.37 15.16
C THR A 62 4.44 5.27 13.92
N ASN A 63 3.26 5.50 13.35
CA ASN A 63 2.98 6.26 12.13
C ASN A 63 3.52 5.64 10.83
N ASN A 64 3.92 4.36 10.86
CA ASN A 64 4.30 3.60 9.68
C ASN A 64 3.17 2.65 9.24
N LYS A 65 3.18 2.31 7.95
CA LYS A 65 2.32 1.30 7.35
C LYS A 65 3.15 0.08 7.01
N TYR A 66 2.58 -1.08 7.20
CA TYR A 66 3.21 -2.36 6.94
C TYR A 66 2.24 -3.29 6.22
N ARG A 67 2.82 -4.21 5.45
CA ARG A 67 2.09 -5.31 4.82
C ARG A 67 2.69 -6.60 5.35
N PHE A 68 1.90 -7.37 6.06
CA PHE A 68 2.34 -8.59 6.73
C PHE A 68 1.67 -9.80 6.11
N GLU A 69 2.45 -10.81 5.74
CA GLU A 69 1.92 -12.15 5.53
C GLU A 69 1.87 -12.90 6.86
N GLY A 70 0.66 -13.17 7.34
CA GLY A 70 0.44 -13.73 8.68
C GLY A 70 -0.56 -14.88 8.71
N ARG A 71 -0.25 -15.89 9.51
CA ARG A 71 -1.18 -16.98 9.83
C ARG A 71 -1.99 -16.63 11.08
N VAL A 72 -3.30 -16.76 11.00
CA VAL A 72 -4.21 -16.47 12.13
C VAL A 72 -4.14 -17.60 13.15
N GLU A 73 -3.74 -17.28 14.37
CA GLU A 73 -3.71 -18.22 15.49
C GLU A 73 -4.98 -18.16 16.35
N ALA A 74 -5.58 -16.97 16.48
CA ALA A 74 -6.83 -16.75 17.20
C ALA A 74 -7.53 -15.47 16.72
N VAL A 75 -8.86 -15.45 16.86
CA VAL A 75 -9.71 -14.28 16.64
C VAL A 75 -10.58 -14.10 17.87
N MET A 76 -10.54 -12.90 18.45
CA MET A 76 -11.30 -12.54 19.64
C MET A 76 -12.18 -11.32 19.33
N PRO A 77 -13.49 -11.38 19.55
CA PRO A 77 -14.36 -10.22 19.38
C PRO A 77 -14.06 -9.15 20.44
N GLN A 78 -14.07 -7.88 20.04
CA GLN A 78 -13.87 -6.72 20.90
C GLN A 78 -14.84 -5.60 20.50
N GLY A 79 -16.06 -5.65 21.04
CA GLY A 79 -17.15 -4.77 20.59
C GLY A 79 -17.52 -5.06 19.14
N HIS A 80 -17.42 -4.04 18.28
CA HIS A 80 -17.59 -4.18 16.83
C HIS A 80 -16.30 -4.58 16.11
N ASP A 81 -15.15 -4.46 16.79
CA ASP A 81 -13.85 -4.79 16.24
C ASP A 81 -13.44 -6.23 16.61
N ARG A 82 -12.31 -6.68 16.07
CA ARG A 82 -11.71 -7.99 16.40
C ARG A 82 -10.25 -7.82 16.74
N LEU A 83 -9.82 -8.42 17.86
CA LEU A 83 -8.40 -8.62 18.14
C LEU A 83 -7.96 -9.94 17.52
N VAL A 84 -6.98 -9.90 16.64
CA VAL A 84 -6.49 -11.07 15.91
C VAL A 84 -5.05 -11.34 16.29
N ALA A 85 -4.76 -12.57 16.68
CA ALA A 85 -3.42 -13.06 16.96
C ALA A 85 -2.84 -13.66 15.68
N VAL A 86 -1.74 -13.11 15.18
CA VAL A 86 -1.08 -13.59 13.95
C VAL A 86 0.38 -13.98 14.19
N THR A 87 0.82 -15.09 13.60
CA THR A 87 2.24 -15.42 13.45
C THR A 87 2.70 -14.98 12.07
N LEU A 88 3.91 -14.43 11.95
CA LEU A 88 4.45 -13.95 10.68
C LEU A 88 5.41 -14.98 10.07
N ALA A 89 5.35 -15.17 8.76
CA ALA A 89 6.17 -16.17 8.07
C ALA A 89 7.69 -15.93 8.22
N ASN A 90 8.10 -14.66 8.38
CA ASN A 90 9.47 -14.21 8.52
C ASN A 90 9.97 -14.13 9.97
N ASN A 91 9.16 -14.52 10.97
CA ASN A 91 9.53 -14.52 12.38
C ASN A 91 9.75 -15.97 12.88
N PRO A 92 10.99 -16.48 12.86
CA PRO A 92 11.30 -17.90 13.14
C PRO A 92 11.02 -18.30 14.60
N ASP A 93 10.90 -17.34 15.51
CA ASP A 93 10.71 -17.57 16.94
C ASP A 93 9.25 -17.94 17.30
N GLY A 94 8.35 -18.02 16.31
CA GLY A 94 6.94 -18.34 16.53
C GLY A 94 6.18 -17.28 17.35
N GLU A 95 6.72 -16.06 17.41
CA GLU A 95 6.10 -14.97 18.15
C GLU A 95 4.74 -14.59 17.56
N ILE A 96 3.82 -14.25 18.46
CA ILE A 96 2.47 -13.81 18.10
C ILE A 96 2.43 -12.29 18.12
N LEU A 97 1.98 -11.71 17.02
CA LEU A 97 1.68 -10.30 16.89
C LEU A 97 0.16 -10.08 17.05
N PRO A 98 -0.28 -9.34 18.07
CA PRO A 98 -1.67 -8.90 18.15
C PRO A 98 -1.91 -7.73 17.18
N ILE A 99 -2.96 -7.85 16.37
CA ILE A 99 -3.45 -6.79 15.49
C ILE A 99 -4.93 -6.51 15.78
N LEU A 100 -5.30 -5.24 15.75
CA LEU A 100 -6.69 -4.81 15.84
C LEU A 100 -7.27 -4.74 14.43
N VAL A 101 -8.36 -5.46 14.18
CA VAL A 101 -9.12 -5.41 12.94
C VAL A 101 -10.43 -4.67 13.20
N PRO A 102 -10.52 -3.38 12.82
CA PRO A 102 -11.75 -2.63 12.93
C PRO A 102 -12.89 -3.26 12.13
N ASP A 103 -14.12 -2.96 12.53
CA ASP A 103 -15.29 -3.35 11.74
C ASP A 103 -15.17 -2.88 10.28
N GLY A 104 -15.58 -3.73 9.34
CA GLY A 104 -15.46 -3.50 7.89
C GLY A 104 -14.05 -3.59 7.29
N ALA A 105 -12.97 -3.55 8.08
CA ALA A 105 -11.60 -3.56 7.55
C ALA A 105 -11.21 -4.87 6.82
N ALA A 106 -11.90 -5.97 7.11
CA ALA A 106 -11.69 -7.24 6.40
C ALA A 106 -12.56 -7.39 5.14
N GLY A 107 -13.53 -6.51 4.90
CA GLY A 107 -14.50 -6.66 3.82
C GLY A 107 -15.16 -8.05 3.82
N ASP A 108 -15.08 -8.74 2.69
CA ASP A 108 -15.61 -10.10 2.50
C ASP A 108 -14.68 -11.22 3.00
N VAL A 109 -13.51 -10.87 3.55
CA VAL A 109 -12.55 -11.86 4.05
C VAL A 109 -12.98 -12.38 5.42
N ASN A 110 -13.28 -13.67 5.48
CA ASN A 110 -13.52 -14.36 6.74
C ASN A 110 -12.20 -14.85 7.37
N LEU A 111 -11.82 -14.26 8.50
CA LEU A 111 -10.57 -14.56 9.21
C LEU A 111 -10.67 -15.88 9.99
N ASP A 112 -10.42 -16.99 9.31
CA ASP A 112 -10.40 -18.31 9.95
C ASP A 112 -9.05 -18.65 10.59
N ARG A 113 -9.11 -19.29 11.77
CA ARG A 113 -7.93 -19.84 12.45
C ARG A 113 -7.19 -20.84 11.56
N GLY A 114 -5.87 -20.74 11.57
CA GLY A 114 -4.95 -21.62 10.86
C GLY A 114 -4.71 -21.25 9.40
N LYS A 115 -5.48 -20.29 8.85
CA LYS A 115 -5.28 -19.77 7.49
C LYS A 115 -4.33 -18.58 7.48
N THR A 116 -3.70 -18.37 6.33
CA THR A 116 -2.76 -17.27 6.09
C THR A 116 -3.41 -16.19 5.25
N TYR A 117 -3.20 -14.94 5.63
CA TYR A 117 -3.70 -13.77 4.93
C TYR A 117 -2.61 -12.72 4.82
N ILE A 118 -2.86 -11.74 3.96
CA ILE A 118 -2.05 -10.53 3.87
C ILE A 118 -2.80 -9.43 4.61
N PHE A 119 -2.15 -8.84 5.61
CA PHE A 119 -2.69 -7.76 6.42
C PHE A 119 -1.98 -6.46 6.07
N ASN A 120 -2.73 -5.48 5.56
CA ASN A 120 -2.27 -4.11 5.43
C ASN A 120 -2.58 -3.38 6.75
N VAL A 121 -1.56 -3.07 7.52
CA VAL A 121 -1.71 -2.50 8.87
C VAL A 121 -1.03 -1.13 8.99
N GLU A 122 -1.55 -0.31 9.87
CA GLU A 122 -0.94 0.94 10.30
C GLU A 122 -0.60 0.85 11.78
N CYS A 123 0.63 1.15 12.13
CA CYS A 123 1.06 1.22 13.51
C CYS A 123 0.76 2.61 14.05
N ARG A 124 -0.09 2.72 15.07
CA ARG A 124 -0.53 3.98 15.66
C ARG A 124 -0.22 4.04 17.15
N SER A 125 -0.18 5.26 17.68
CA SER A 125 -0.25 5.47 19.13
C SER A 125 -1.67 5.91 19.49
N GLY A 126 -2.17 5.41 20.61
CA GLY A 126 -3.46 5.73 21.18
C GLY A 126 -3.34 6.07 22.66
N ARG A 127 -4.48 6.03 23.36
CA ARG A 127 -4.55 6.13 24.81
C ARG A 127 -5.46 5.02 25.33
N ASP A 128 -5.18 4.52 26.52
CA ASP A 128 -6.07 3.59 27.21
C ASP A 128 -7.23 4.32 27.90
N GLU A 129 -8.07 3.56 28.61
CA GLU A 129 -9.24 4.08 29.35
C GLU A 129 -8.85 5.06 30.46
N SER A 130 -7.63 4.98 30.98
CA SER A 130 -7.08 5.90 31.99
C SER A 130 -6.42 7.14 31.36
N GLY A 131 -6.36 7.21 30.03
CA GLY A 131 -5.71 8.28 29.29
C GLY A 131 -4.20 8.09 29.11
N GLU A 132 -3.64 6.95 29.54
CA GLU A 132 -2.22 6.67 29.41
C GLU A 132 -1.86 6.34 27.95
N PRO A 133 -0.71 6.83 27.43
CA PRO A 133 -0.35 6.64 26.04
C PRO A 133 -0.02 5.17 25.74
N ILE A 134 -0.80 4.54 24.87
CA ILE A 134 -0.45 3.25 24.29
C ILE A 134 0.32 3.53 23.00
N LYS A 135 1.54 3.02 22.89
CA LYS A 135 2.35 3.19 21.67
C LYS A 135 2.44 1.88 20.90
N GLY A 136 2.31 1.98 19.58
CA GLY A 136 2.62 0.87 18.69
C GLY A 136 1.46 -0.07 18.34
N ILE A 137 0.20 0.33 18.50
CA ILE A 137 -0.93 -0.54 18.16
C ILE A 137 -1.00 -0.74 16.65
N PHE A 138 -0.97 -1.98 16.18
CA PHE A 138 -1.24 -2.30 14.78
C PHE A 138 -2.74 -2.34 14.53
N ILE A 139 -3.20 -1.48 13.63
CA ILE A 139 -4.59 -1.38 13.20
C ILE A 139 -4.67 -1.77 11.74
N THR A 140 -5.43 -2.82 11.45
CA THR A 140 -5.67 -3.30 10.10
C THR A 140 -6.52 -2.31 9.32
N ARG A 141 -6.07 -2.01 8.10
CA ARG A 141 -6.79 -1.19 7.13
C ARG A 141 -7.52 -2.04 6.10
N GLU A 142 -6.90 -3.15 5.71
CA GLU A 142 -7.39 -4.05 4.69
C GLU A 142 -6.82 -5.46 4.92
N VAL A 143 -7.57 -6.48 4.54
CA VAL A 143 -7.12 -7.87 4.52
C VAL A 143 -7.35 -8.46 3.14
N GLU A 144 -6.37 -9.20 2.64
CA GLU A 144 -6.45 -9.94 1.39
C GLU A 144 -6.29 -11.45 1.66
N ASN A 145 -7.00 -12.28 0.89
CA ASN A 145 -6.76 -13.73 0.88
C ASN A 145 -5.37 -14.00 0.28
N LYS A 146 -4.60 -14.89 0.90
CA LYS A 146 -3.43 -15.46 0.26
C LYS A 146 -3.88 -16.50 -0.77
N LEU A 147 -3.62 -16.24 -2.05
CA LEU A 147 -3.90 -17.15 -3.17
C LEU A 147 -3.07 -18.43 -3.10
#